data_AF-A0A3P8KG29-F1
#
_entry.id   AF-A0A3P8KG29-F1
#
_cell.length_a   1.000
_cell.length_b   1.000
_cell.length_c   1.000
_cell.angle_alpha   90.00
_cell.angle_beta   90.00
_cell.angle_gamma   90.00
#
_symmetry.space_group_name_H-M   'P 1'
#
loop_
_entity.id
_entity.type
_entity.pdbx_description
1 polymer ?
#
loop_
_entity_poly.entity_id
_entity_poly.type
_entity_poly.pdbx_seq_one_letter_code
_entity_poly.pdbx_strand_id
1 'polypeptide(L)' 'MKALRICTSRTCANGIIALGDSTYANFCGGGKTFDALLQEQGAKRVGDMLTIDASEDPEPEGVSNPWVEQWATLLE' A
#
# COMPACT_ATOMS: atom_id res chain seq x y z
N MET A 1 -7.96 -0.81 -6.80
CA MET A 1 -6.53 -0.53 -6.54
C MET A 1 -6.38 0.96 -6.29
N LYS A 2 -5.95 1.38 -5.10
CA LYS A 2 -5.82 2.79 -4.73
C LYS A 2 -4.37 3.03 -4.30
N ALA A 3 -3.58 3.67 -5.16
CA ALA A 3 -2.21 4.05 -4.85
C ALA A 3 -2.21 5.51 -4.39
N LEU A 4 -1.79 5.76 -3.15
CA LEU A 4 -1.69 7.10 -2.60
C LEU A 4 -0.23 7.55 -2.67
N ARG A 5 0.04 8.58 -3.48
CA ARG A 5 1.34 9.25 -3.54
C ARG A 5 1.27 10.52 -2.69
N ILE A 6 1.94 10.53 -1.55
CA ILE A 6 2.11 11.74 -0.73
C ILE A 6 3.55 12.24 -0.94
N CYS A 7 3.74 13.28 -1.75
CA CYS A 7 5.04 13.95 -1.92
C CYS A 7 5.04 15.28 -1.15
N THR A 8 5.88 15.41 -0.13
CA THR A 8 5.99 16.65 0.67
C THR A 8 7.31 17.41 0.45
N SER A 9 8.46 16.82 0.09
CA SER A 9 9.67 17.55 -0.36
C SER A 9 10.81 16.61 -0.78
N ARG A 10 11.39 16.77 -1.99
CA ARG A 10 12.63 16.19 -2.62
C ARG A 10 12.98 14.68 -2.44
N THR A 11 12.33 13.96 -1.55
CA THR A 11 12.36 12.52 -1.27
C THR A 11 10.91 12.15 -0.99
N CYS A 12 10.29 11.36 -1.87
CA CYS A 12 8.88 10.98 -1.68
C CYS A 12 8.81 9.68 -0.87
N ALA A 13 8.08 9.73 0.24
CA ALA A 13 7.66 8.53 0.97
C ALA A 13 6.52 7.85 0.21
N ASN A 14 6.56 6.53 0.07
CA ASN A 14 5.46 5.75 -0.50
C ASN A 14 4.91 4.74 0.51
N GLY A 15 3.58 4.65 0.52
CA GLY A 15 2.80 3.61 1.18
C GLY A 15 1.92 2.92 0.15
N ILE A 16 1.85 1.59 0.19
CA ILE A 16 1.08 0.79 -0.77
C ILE A 16 0.05 0.00 0.01
N ILE A 17 -1.22 0.14 -0.41
CA ILE A 17 -2.31 -0.73 0.02
C ILE A 17 -2.75 -1.54 -1.20
N ALA A 18 -2.37 -2.81 -1.21
CA ALA A 18 -2.73 -3.77 -2.22
C ALA A 18 -4.05 -4.44 -1.80
N LEU A 19 -5.12 -4.12 -2.52
CA LEU A 19 -6.39 -4.85 -2.40
C LEU A 19 -6.39 -5.95 -3.47
N GLY A 20 -6.55 -7.18 -3.04
CA GLY A 20 -6.58 -8.36 -3.89
C GLY A 20 -7.60 -9.38 -3.40
N ASP A 21 -7.77 -10.44 -4.16
CA ASP A 21 -8.59 -11.58 -3.79
C ASP A 21 -7.72 -12.82 -4.02
N SER A 22 -7.46 -13.59 -2.95
CA SER A 22 -6.54 -14.74 -2.99
C SER A 22 -7.06 -15.90 -3.83
N THR A 23 -8.35 -15.89 -4.17
CA THR A 23 -8.97 -16.84 -5.10
C THR A 23 -8.44 -16.68 -6.53
N TYR A 24 -7.80 -15.55 -6.85
CA TYR A 24 -7.16 -15.30 -8.14
C TYR A 24 -5.66 -15.55 -8.09
N ALA A 25 -5.12 -16.19 -9.14
CA ALA A 25 -3.71 -16.56 -9.23
C ALA A 25 -2.70 -15.40 -9.13
N ASN A 26 -3.16 -14.15 -9.31
CA ASN A 26 -2.32 -12.95 -9.25
C ASN A 26 -2.70 -12.05 -8.06
N PHE A 27 -2.73 -12.66 -6.86
CA PHE A 27 -3.04 -11.98 -5.62
C PHE A 27 -2.09 -10.79 -5.37
N CYS A 28 -2.68 -9.60 -5.23
CA CYS A 28 -1.96 -8.35 -4.94
C CYS A 28 -0.84 -7.98 -5.94
N GLY A 29 -0.87 -8.54 -7.16
CA GLY A 29 0.19 -8.33 -8.17
C GLY A 29 0.37 -6.86 -8.55
N GLY A 30 -0.73 -6.11 -8.70
CA GLY A 30 -0.67 -4.69 -9.05
C GLY A 30 -0.06 -3.81 -7.95
N GLY A 31 -0.21 -4.18 -6.67
CA GLY A 31 0.44 -3.47 -5.56
C GLY A 31 1.96 -3.66 -5.60
N LYS A 32 2.42 -4.89 -5.86
CA LYS A 32 3.85 -5.20 -6.01
C LYS A 32 4.48 -4.48 -7.20
N THR A 33 3.78 -4.43 -8.33
CA THR A 33 4.26 -3.69 -9.52
C THR A 33 4.34 -2.20 -9.24
N PHE A 34 3.35 -1.62 -8.57
CA PHE A 34 3.38 -0.20 -8.20
C PHE A 34 4.51 0.14 -7.24
N ASP A 35 4.74 -0.73 -6.25
CA ASP A 35 5.84 -0.56 -5.32
C ASP A 35 7.20 -0.58 -6.03
N ALA A 36 7.42 -1.55 -6.92
CA ALA A 36 8.64 -1.63 -7.74
C ALA A 36 8.85 -0.36 -8.58
N LEU A 37 7.80 0.12 -9.26
CA LEU A 37 7.88 1.35 -10.06
C LEU A 37 8.19 2.59 -9.22
N LEU A 38 7.65 2.68 -7.99
CA LEU A 38 7.93 3.81 -7.11
C LEU A 38 9.34 3.75 -6.54
N GLN A 39 9.84 2.56 -6.21
CA GLN A 39 11.23 2.36 -5.80
C GLN A 39 12.20 2.73 -6.93
N GLU A 40 11.89 2.37 -8.18
CA GLU A 40 12.68 2.77 -9.36
C GLU A 40 12.74 4.30 -9.55
N GLN A 41 11.68 5.02 -9.19
CA GLN A 41 11.63 6.49 -9.22
C GLN A 41 12.33 7.16 -8.02
N GLY A 42 12.91 6.39 -7.10
CA GLY A 42 13.61 6.90 -5.93
C GLY A 42 12.69 7.23 -4.75
N ALA A 43 11.46 6.70 -4.72
CA ALA A 43 10.62 6.77 -3.54
C ALA A 43 11.17 5.83 -2.44
N LYS A 44 11.10 6.27 -1.19
CA LYS A 44 11.47 5.45 -0.03
C LYS A 44 10.22 4.81 0.57
N ARG A 45 10.24 3.49 0.68
CA ARG A 45 9.18 2.74 1.36
C ARG A 45 9.15 3.12 2.83
N VAL A 46 8.01 3.65 3.25
CA VAL A 46 7.72 3.94 4.66
C VAL A 46 6.81 2.82 5.14
N GLY A 47 7.28 2.02 6.10
CA GLY A 47 6.54 0.87 6.63
C GLY A 47 6.36 -0.31 5.64
N ASP A 48 5.59 -1.30 6.08
CA ASP A 48 5.26 -2.49 5.29
C ASP A 48 4.01 -2.30 4.43
N MET A 49 4.00 -2.93 3.25
CA MET A 49 2.86 -2.91 2.34
C MET A 49 1.66 -3.64 2.95
N LEU A 50 0.50 -2.98 2.99
CA LEU A 50 -0.73 -3.63 3.42
C LEU A 50 -1.31 -4.46 2.27
N THR A 51 -1.57 -5.74 2.52
CA THR A 51 -2.32 -6.61 1.61
C THR A 51 -3.67 -6.94 2.23
N ILE A 52 -4.75 -6.51 1.58
CA ILE A 52 -6.12 -6.81 2.00
C ILE A 52 -6.69 -7.85 1.06
N ASP A 53 -7.18 -8.96 1.63
CA ASP A 53 -7.83 -10.03 0.90
C ASP A 53 -9.35 -9.86 0.96
N ALA A 54 -9.98 -9.57 -0.18
CA ALA A 54 -11.43 -9.42 -0.27
C ALA A 54 -12.19 -10.73 0.04
N SER A 55 -11.53 -11.89 -0.02
CA SER A 55 -12.15 -13.17 0.36
C SER A 55 -12.20 -13.38 1.88
N GLU A 56 -11.25 -12.82 2.64
CA GLU A 56 -11.21 -12.95 4.11
C GLU A 56 -11.80 -11.73 4.81
N ASP A 57 -11.58 -10.53 4.25
CA ASP A 57 -12.02 -9.25 4.78
C ASP A 57 -13.11 -8.63 3.90
N PRO A 58 -14.40 -8.87 4.20
CA PRO A 58 -15.51 -8.29 3.44
C PRO A 58 -15.59 -6.76 3.60
N GLU A 59 -15.03 -6.20 4.69
CA GLU A 59 -14.93 -4.76 4.95
C GLU A 59 -13.47 -4.31 4.95
N PRO A 60 -12.93 -3.87 3.79
CA PRO A 60 -11.53 -3.44 3.69
C PRO A 60 -11.22 -2.20 4.53
N GLU A 61 -12.24 -1.42 4.90
CA GLU A 61 -12.12 -0.20 5.70
C GLU A 61 -11.66 -0.50 7.13
N GLY A 62 -12.09 -1.63 7.71
CA GLY A 62 -11.69 -2.05 9.05
C GLY A 62 -10.20 -2.37 9.16
N VAL A 63 -9.57 -2.76 8.04
CA VAL A 63 -8.14 -3.08 7.96
C VAL A 63 -7.34 -1.89 7.47
N SER A 64 -7.85 -1.13 6.50
CA SER A 64 -7.14 0.02 5.93
C SER A 64 -7.03 1.20 6.88
N ASN A 65 -8.08 1.49 7.65
CA ASN A 65 -8.11 2.65 8.54
C ASN A 65 -7.02 2.59 9.63
N PRO A 66 -6.91 1.52 10.43
CA PRO A 66 -5.86 1.43 11.44
C PRO A 66 -4.45 1.38 10.81
N TRP A 67 -4.29 0.80 9.63
CA TRP A 67 -3.01 0.80 8.94
C TRP A 67 -2.59 2.20 8.49
N VAL A 68 -3.52 3.01 7.95
CA VAL A 68 -3.23 4.39 7.55
C VAL A 68 -2.85 5.24 8.76
N GLU A 69 -3.51 5.05 9.90
CA GLU A 69 -3.16 5.73 11.15
C GLU A 69 -1.74 5.36 11.60
N GLN A 70 -1.40 4.07 11.64
CA GLN A 70 -0.05 3.61 11.96
C GLN A 70 0.98 4.13 10.96
N TRP A 71 0.68 4.07 9.66
CA TRP A 71 1.57 4.52 8.61
C TRP A 71 1.81 6.04 8.68
N ALA A 72 0.79 6.82 9.03
CA ALA A 72 0.93 8.25 9.25
C ALA A 72 1.87 8.59 10.42
N THR A 73 1.95 7.75 11.46
CA THR A 73 2.93 7.94 12.55
C THR A 73 4.38 7.75 12.11
N LEU A 74 4.63 7.06 10.99
CA LEU A 74 5.97 6.83 10.44
C LEU A 74 6.46 7.97 9.54
N LEU A 75 5.60 8.96 9.24
CA LEU A 75 5.89 10.06 8.32
C LEU A 75 6.50 11.32 8.99
N GLU A 76 7.24 11.16 10.08
CA GLU A 76 7.91 12.27 10.78
C GLU A 76 8.83 13.13 9.87
#